data_AF-A0A9X1HEH9-F1
#
_entry.id   AF-A0A9X1HEH9-F1
#
_cell.length_a   1.000
_cell.length_b   1.000
_cell.length_c   1.000
_cell.angle_alpha   90.00
_cell.angle_beta   90.00
_cell.angle_gamma   90.00
#
_symmetry.space_group_name_H-M   'P 1'
#
loop_
_entity.id
_entity.type
_entity.pdbx_description
1 polymer ?
#
loop_
_entity_poly.entity_id
_entity_poly.type
_entity_poly.pdbx_seq_one_letter_code
_entity_poly.pdbx_strand_id
1 'polypeptide(L)'
;KGLLTSISQIRSSLIDNTKSSQNSQINSTKEEVNLGRSMAQSFYQLKKVIKDWELAYTLKSSVSGVVTFLQVWNESQTINVGDNVFSIIPDAKNTFIGKVKAPALNSGKIKVGQRVNI
;
A
#
# COMPACT_ATOMS: atom_id res chain seq x y z
N LYS A 1 0.54 -13.09 -73.19
CA LYS A 1 -0.01 -13.87 -72.05
C LYS A 1 0.86 -13.79 -70.78
N GLY A 2 2.20 -13.88 -70.86
CA GLY A 2 3.10 -13.81 -69.68
C GLY A 2 3.09 -12.48 -68.89
N LEU A 3 2.92 -11.34 -69.55
CA LEU A 3 2.88 -10.03 -68.88
C LEU A 3 1.71 -9.88 -67.90
N LEU A 4 0.53 -10.41 -68.26
CA LEU A 4 -0.66 -10.34 -67.41
C LEU A 4 -0.51 -11.21 -66.16
N THR A 5 0.10 -12.39 -66.30
CA THR A 5 0.40 -13.26 -65.16
C THR A 5 1.43 -12.62 -64.21
N SER A 6 2.46 -11.95 -64.74
CA SER A 6 3.43 -11.22 -63.92
C SER A 6 2.79 -10.04 -63.19
N ILE A 7 1.92 -9.27 -63.86
CA ILE A 7 1.17 -8.17 -63.21
C ILE A 7 0.30 -8.71 -62.06
N SER A 8 -0.38 -9.84 -62.25
CA SER A 8 -1.18 -10.47 -61.20
C SER A 8 -0.33 -10.96 -60.02
N GLN A 9 0.83 -11.56 -60.28
CA GLN A 9 1.78 -11.97 -59.24
C GLN A 9 2.32 -10.77 -58.44
N ILE A 10 2.69 -9.69 -59.13
CA ILE A 10 3.15 -8.44 -58.50
C ILE A 10 2.03 -7.86 -57.62
N ARG A 11 0.79 -7.80 -58.13
CA ARG A 11 -0.37 -7.34 -57.33
C ARG A 11 -0.59 -8.18 -56.08
N SER A 12 -0.51 -9.50 -56.17
CA SER A 12 -0.62 -10.38 -54.99
C SER A 12 0.49 -10.09 -53.98
N SER A 13 1.74 -10.01 -54.44
CA SER A 13 2.88 -9.74 -53.56
C SER A 13 2.78 -8.36 -52.87
N LEU A 14 2.21 -7.36 -53.54
CA LEU A 14 1.92 -6.05 -52.94
C LEU A 14 0.87 -6.15 -51.83
N ILE A 15 -0.20 -6.92 -52.06
CA ILE A 15 -1.24 -7.16 -51.05
C ILE A 15 -0.65 -7.90 -49.83
N ASP A 16 0.19 -8.91 -50.08
CA ASP A 16 0.82 -9.67 -49.00
C ASP A 16 1.81 -8.81 -48.19
N ASN A 17 2.62 -7.99 -48.87
CA ASN A 17 3.55 -7.07 -48.21
C ASN A 17 2.83 -5.97 -47.42
N THR A 18 1.76 -5.40 -47.96
CA THR A 18 0.97 -4.38 -47.25
C THR A 18 0.29 -4.96 -46.01
N LYS A 19 -0.27 -6.18 -46.11
CA LYS A 19 -0.84 -6.89 -44.96
C LYS A 19 0.24 -7.25 -43.92
N SER A 20 1.41 -7.72 -44.35
CA SER A 20 2.52 -8.01 -43.46
C SER A 20 3.00 -6.76 -42.72
N SER A 21 3.15 -5.64 -43.43
CA SER A 21 3.52 -4.35 -42.83
C SER A 21 2.49 -3.86 -41.81
N GLN A 22 1.19 -3.96 -42.12
CA GLN A 22 0.12 -3.64 -41.16
C GLN A 22 0.17 -4.53 -39.91
N ASN A 23 0.37 -5.84 -40.07
CA ASN A 23 0.50 -6.75 -38.94
C ASN A 23 1.72 -6.42 -38.07
N SER A 24 2.86 -6.11 -38.69
CA SER A 24 4.07 -5.69 -37.96
C SER A 24 3.82 -4.41 -37.17
N GLN A 25 3.12 -3.43 -37.74
CA GLN A 25 2.77 -2.19 -37.03
C GLN A 25 1.85 -2.45 -35.83
N ILE A 26 0.84 -3.30 -36.00
CA ILE A 26 -0.08 -3.69 -34.92
C ILE A 26 0.70 -4.40 -33.80
N ASN A 27 1.62 -5.30 -34.15
CA ASN A 27 2.43 -6.02 -33.18
C ASN A 27 3.36 -5.08 -32.41
N SER A 28 4.03 -4.14 -33.09
CA SER A 28 4.89 -3.15 -32.45
C SER A 28 4.13 -2.29 -31.44
N THR A 29 2.95 -1.76 -31.82
CA THR A 29 2.10 -0.99 -30.89
C THR A 29 1.64 -1.85 -29.71
N LYS A 30 1.28 -3.11 -29.96
CA LYS A 30 0.88 -4.04 -28.89
C LYS A 30 2.04 -4.32 -27.94
N GLU A 31 3.24 -4.54 -28.44
CA GLU A 31 4.44 -4.73 -27.62
C GLU A 31 4.74 -3.50 -26.78
N GLU A 32 4.69 -2.30 -27.37
CA GLU A 32 4.92 -1.05 -26.65
C GLU A 32 3.94 -0.86 -25.48
N VAL A 33 2.65 -1.10 -25.71
CA VAL A 33 1.62 -1.05 -24.66
C VAL A 33 1.88 -2.10 -23.57
N ASN A 34 2.26 -3.33 -23.95
CA ASN A 34 2.53 -4.39 -22.98
C ASN A 34 3.79 -4.10 -22.15
N LEU A 35 4.85 -3.57 -22.76
CA LEU A 35 6.07 -3.17 -22.08
C LEU A 35 5.78 -2.05 -21.07
N GLY A 36 5.06 -1.00 -21.50
CA GLY A 36 4.64 0.10 -20.61
C GLY A 36 3.80 -0.40 -19.44
N ARG A 37 2.83 -1.29 -19.70
CA ARG A 37 2.01 -1.91 -18.64
C ARG A 37 2.86 -2.75 -17.68
N SER A 38 3.80 -3.54 -18.19
CA SER A 38 4.67 -4.40 -17.38
C SER A 38 5.63 -3.60 -16.51
N MET A 39 6.15 -2.49 -17.03
CA MET A 39 6.97 -1.53 -16.28
C MET A 39 6.17 -0.92 -15.12
N ALA A 40 4.96 -0.42 -15.41
CA ALA A 40 4.09 0.14 -14.38
C ALA A 40 3.74 -0.90 -13.30
N GLN A 41 3.39 -2.13 -13.71
CA GLN A 41 3.09 -3.21 -12.78
C GLN A 41 4.28 -3.53 -11.87
N SER A 42 5.48 -3.65 -12.44
CA SER A 42 6.71 -3.93 -11.69
C SER A 42 7.03 -2.81 -10.69
N PHE A 43 6.83 -1.56 -11.09
CA PHE A 43 7.01 -0.40 -10.21
C PHE A 43 6.06 -0.43 -9.00
N TYR A 44 4.77 -0.68 -9.23
CA TYR A 44 3.79 -0.79 -8.14
C TYR A 44 4.05 -2.00 -7.25
N GLN A 45 4.50 -3.12 -7.83
CA GLN A 45 4.88 -4.30 -7.07
C GLN A 45 6.05 -4.00 -6.13
N LEU A 46 7.10 -3.32 -6.61
CA LEU A 46 8.22 -2.91 -5.77
C LEU A 46 7.78 -1.97 -4.64
N LYS A 47 6.99 -0.95 -4.98
CA LYS A 47 6.46 0.00 -3.99
C LYS A 47 5.61 -0.70 -2.92
N LYS A 48 4.86 -1.74 -3.31
CA LYS A 48 4.09 -2.56 -2.38
C LYS A 48 5.01 -3.35 -1.45
N VAL A 49 6.00 -4.07 -2.00
CA VAL A 49 6.94 -4.87 -1.18
C VAL A 49 7.69 -4.00 -0.17
N ILE A 50 8.09 -2.78 -0.55
CA ILE A 50 8.72 -1.83 0.38
C ILE A 50 7.76 -1.46 1.52
N LYS A 51 6.51 -1.12 1.21
CA LYS A 51 5.50 -0.80 2.23
C LYS A 51 5.18 -1.98 3.14
N ASP A 52 5.10 -3.19 2.58
CA ASP A 52 4.84 -4.40 3.34
C ASP A 52 6.01 -4.67 4.31
N TRP A 53 7.26 -4.44 3.88
CA TRP A 53 8.43 -4.50 4.74
C TRP A 53 8.40 -3.43 5.83
N GLU A 54 8.07 -2.18 5.50
CA GLU A 54 7.92 -1.11 6.50
C GLU A 54 6.87 -1.46 7.54
N LEU A 55 5.73 -2.04 7.14
CA LEU A 55 4.67 -2.44 8.06
C LEU A 55 5.09 -3.60 8.98
N ALA A 56 5.90 -4.54 8.47
CA ALA A 56 6.32 -5.72 9.21
C ALA A 56 7.49 -5.45 10.18
N TYR A 57 8.41 -4.56 9.82
CA TYR A 57 9.68 -4.41 10.52
C TYR A 57 9.91 -3.02 11.10
N THR A 58 9.18 -2.00 10.66
CA THR A 58 9.32 -0.63 11.19
C THR A 58 8.25 -0.35 12.23
N LEU A 59 8.69 -0.05 13.45
CA LEU A 59 7.81 0.39 14.52
C LEU A 59 7.55 1.90 14.38
N LYS A 60 6.44 2.25 13.72
CA LYS A 60 6.04 3.65 13.49
C LYS A 60 4.80 4.02 14.30
N SER A 61 4.86 5.18 14.97
CA SER A 61 3.69 5.75 15.65
C SER A 61 2.68 6.31 14.65
N SER A 62 1.38 6.06 14.89
CA SER A 62 0.28 6.69 14.15
C SER A 62 -0.01 8.13 14.59
N VAL A 63 0.54 8.57 15.73
CA VAL A 63 0.29 9.87 16.34
C VAL A 63 1.58 10.57 16.72
N SER A 64 1.60 11.90 16.60
CA SER A 64 2.70 12.72 17.13
C SER A 64 2.62 12.76 18.66
N GLY A 65 3.75 12.56 19.31
CA GLY A 65 3.82 12.44 20.75
C GLY A 65 5.22 12.09 21.26
N VAL A 66 5.31 11.94 22.57
CA VAL A 66 6.53 11.52 23.26
C VAL A 66 6.53 10.01 23.44
N VAL A 67 7.62 9.35 23.05
CA VAL A 67 7.80 7.90 23.25
C VAL A 67 8.19 7.62 24.70
N THR A 68 7.48 6.68 25.33
CA THR A 68 7.79 6.14 26.66
C THR A 68 8.14 4.67 26.51
N PHE A 69 9.37 4.31 26.90
CA PHE A 69 9.84 2.94 26.89
C PHE A 69 9.41 2.23 28.16
N LEU A 70 8.79 1.06 28.02
CA LEU A 70 8.35 0.22 29.14
C LEU A 70 9.51 -0.58 29.75
N GLN A 71 10.62 -0.73 29.01
CA GLN A 71 11.75 -1.61 29.31
C GLN A 71 13.06 -0.98 28.82
N VAL A 72 14.19 -1.43 29.36
CA VAL A 72 15.53 -1.10 28.84
C VAL A 72 15.81 -1.96 27.61
N TRP A 73 16.21 -1.32 26.51
CA TRP A 73 16.52 -1.98 25.24
C TRP A 73 17.99 -2.37 25.19
N ASN A 74 18.26 -3.62 24.82
CA ASN A 74 19.60 -4.08 24.46
C ASN A 74 19.66 -4.40 22.97
N GLU A 75 20.85 -4.23 22.37
CA GLU A 75 21.10 -4.65 21.00
C GLU A 75 20.85 -6.17 20.86
N SER A 76 20.25 -6.57 19.74
CA SER A 76 19.91 -7.97 19.42
C SER A 76 18.85 -8.63 20.32
N GLN A 77 18.02 -7.85 21.03
CA GLN A 77 16.87 -8.40 21.74
C GLN A 77 15.81 -8.92 20.75
N THR A 78 15.33 -10.15 20.97
CA THR A 78 14.22 -10.73 20.20
C THR A 78 12.89 -10.19 20.74
N ILE A 79 12.03 -9.71 19.85
CA ILE A 79 10.68 -9.21 20.15
C ILE A 79 9.65 -10.05 19.41
N ASN A 80 8.55 -10.39 20.08
CA ASN A 80 7.47 -11.16 19.48
C ASN A 80 6.33 -10.27 19.01
N VAL A 81 5.57 -10.75 18.03
CA VAL A 81 4.36 -10.06 17.57
C VAL A 81 3.35 -9.98 18.72
N GLY A 82 2.91 -8.76 19.03
CA GLY A 82 1.97 -8.49 20.12
C GLY A 82 2.61 -7.97 21.41
N ASP A 83 3.94 -8.00 21.51
CA ASP A 83 4.64 -7.43 22.66
C ASP A 83 4.51 -5.89 22.65
N ASN A 84 4.21 -5.31 23.81
CA ASN A 84 4.16 -3.86 23.97
C ASN A 84 5.58 -3.32 24.20
N VAL A 85 6.17 -2.84 23.11
CA VAL A 85 7.56 -2.36 23.02
C VAL A 85 7.70 -0.94 23.58
N PHE A 86 6.78 -0.05 23.23
CA PHE A 86 6.73 1.34 23.69
C PHE A 86 5.31 1.90 23.66
N SER A 87 5.06 2.92 24.47
CA SER A 87 3.83 3.69 24.44
C SER A 87 4.10 5.10 23.92
N ILE A 88 3.21 5.63 23.07
CA ILE A 88 3.28 7.04 22.65
C ILE A 88 2.24 7.83 23.45
N ILE A 89 2.72 8.88 24.13
CA ILE A 89 1.87 9.88 24.77
C ILE A 89 1.62 10.98 23.73
N PRO A 90 0.40 11.14 23.20
CA PRO A 90 0.13 12.13 22.17
C PRO A 90 0.38 13.55 22.67
N ASP A 91 0.94 14.42 21.81
CA ASP A 91 1.17 15.84 22.15
C ASP A 91 -0.14 16.64 22.27
N ALA A 92 -1.20 16.14 21.61
CA ALA A 92 -2.54 16.68 21.77
C ALA A 92 -2.97 16.50 23.23
N LYS A 93 -2.96 17.61 23.99
CA LYS A 93 -3.47 17.71 25.35
C LYS A 93 -4.98 17.43 25.39
N ASN A 94 -5.37 16.18 25.19
CA ASN A 94 -6.70 15.74 25.59
C ASN A 94 -6.73 15.86 27.11
N THR A 95 -7.69 16.66 27.59
CA THR A 95 -8.05 16.84 28.99
C THR A 95 -7.90 15.52 29.76
N PHE A 96 -7.17 15.52 30.87
CA PHE A 96 -7.02 14.33 31.71
C PHE A 96 -8.40 13.75 32.05
N ILE A 97 -8.68 12.52 31.62
CA ILE A 97 -9.94 11.84 31.91
C ILE A 97 -9.75 10.98 33.15
N GLY A 98 -10.36 11.36 34.26
CA GLY A 98 -10.46 10.52 35.45
C GLY A 98 -11.47 9.39 35.22
N LYS A 99 -11.04 8.13 35.34
CA LYS A 99 -11.94 6.96 35.31
C LYS A 99 -12.12 6.43 36.74
N VAL A 100 -13.36 6.40 37.23
CA VAL A 100 -13.71 5.80 38.53
C VAL A 100 -14.58 4.58 38.28
N LYS A 101 -14.25 3.45 38.93
CA LYS A 101 -15.09 2.24 38.90
C LYS A 101 -16.06 2.29 40.08
N ALA A 102 -17.35 2.51 39.80
CA ALA A 102 -18.39 2.49 40.83
C ALA A 102 -18.97 1.06 41.00
N PRO A 103 -19.24 0.60 42.22
CA PRO A 103 -19.96 -0.66 42.44
C PRO A 103 -21.41 -0.56 41.93
N ALA A 104 -21.98 -1.69 41.48
CA ALA A 104 -23.35 -1.73 40.97
C ALA A 104 -24.39 -1.30 42.03
N LEU A 105 -24.10 -1.60 43.30
CA LEU A 105 -24.91 -1.19 44.44
C LEU A 105 -24.94 0.34 44.55
N ASN A 106 -26.13 0.94 44.47
CA ASN A 106 -26.36 2.40 44.47
C ASN A 106 -25.90 3.17 43.20
N SER A 107 -25.56 2.49 42.12
CA SER A 107 -25.18 3.12 40.83
C SER A 107 -26.28 4.02 40.22
N GLY A 108 -27.55 3.75 40.52
CA GLY A 108 -28.69 4.57 40.08
C GLY A 108 -28.72 6.00 40.64
N LYS A 109 -27.84 6.34 41.58
CA LYS A 109 -27.70 7.70 42.14
C LYS A 109 -26.68 8.57 41.39
N ILE A 110 -25.93 7.99 40.44
CA ILE A 110 -24.91 8.70 39.66
C ILE A 110 -25.59 9.54 38.58
N LYS A 111 -25.21 10.82 38.47
CA LYS A 111 -25.77 11.76 37.48
C LYS A 111 -24.66 12.53 36.75
N VAL A 112 -24.92 12.88 35.50
CA VAL A 112 -24.05 13.76 34.72
C VAL A 112 -23.96 15.13 35.42
N GLY A 113 -22.73 15.65 35.58
CA GLY A 113 -22.48 16.95 36.24
C GLY A 113 -22.29 16.90 37.77
N GLN A 114 -22.26 15.70 38.37
CA GLN A 114 -21.98 15.56 39.80
C GLN A 114 -20.54 15.97 40.13
N ARG A 115 -20.36 16.79 41.18
CA ARG A 115 -19.04 17.14 41.70
C ARG A 115 -18.38 15.90 42.30
N VAL A 116 -17.16 15.62 41.85
CA VAL A 116 -16.30 14.55 42.35
C VAL A 116 -15.11 15.20 43.04
N ASN A 117 -14.77 14.71 44.22
CA ASN A 117 -13.54 15.09 44.90
C ASN A 117 -12.47 14.05 44.54
N ILE A 118 -11.30 14.50 44.10
CA ILE A 118 -10.17 13.65 43.71
C ILE A 118 -9.12 13.73 44.82
#